data_AF-A0A7D8YIM1-F1
#
_entry.id   AF-A0A7D8YIM1-F1
#
_cell.length_a   1.000
_cell.length_b   1.000
_cell.length_c   1.000
_cell.angle_alpha   90.00
_cell.angle_beta   90.00
_cell.angle_gamma   90.00
#
_symmetry.space_group_name_H-M   'P 1'
#
loop_
_entity.id
_entity.type
_entity.pdbx_description
1 polymer ?
#
loop_
_entity_poly.entity_id
_entity_poly.type
_entity_poly.pdbx_seq_one_letter_code
_entity_poly.pdbx_strand_id
1 'polypeptide(L)'
;MSDFNYGGTDEESAEIKRLNNEVLENTDNFESWEKLVRAAESLEGGLNRNSSPQAIATIRDAYDRFLAKFPLLFGYWKKYADLEFSIAGTEAAEMVFERGIASITTSVDLWTDYCSFKVETSHDPDVIRELYERGASSVGLDFLAHPFWDKYLEFEDRLDAEDKIFAILKRVINIPMHQYARYFERFRGLAHRRPLPELVPAETLATFRAEVEAEAYQTGPKGEQETERELRSKVDTFYLDVFTRTQTETTKRWTYESEVKRPYFHVTELDHAQLANWRKYLDFEESEGDYTRTVFLYERCLVTCAFYDEFWFRYARWMSAKEGKQEEVRNIYQRASTLYVPISRPGIRLQYAYFEEMSERVDVAKDIHEAILDRMPGHVETIVSWANLERRQNGLEAAIEVYKNQIDTPVVDLFAKAAFVVEWAVLLWKIQGSVDEARQVFQKNQQWYLLSRHFWAKYFEFEISQPTSLATEAEHYERIKKIHSDMIQQSRMALATKKDLSNYYLTYLQQRGTKEAMKEFLQVDRELNGPTSVQPVYLKMQGGKGLENGHAGEVDEAVLRKGEVQYSTYFQQHGETLPPTAAGLASFH
;
A
#
# COMPACT_ATOMS: atom_id res chain seq x y z
N MET A 1 38.68 -14.07 -6.17
CA MET A 1 37.85 -13.52 -5.10
C MET A 1 37.93 -14.52 -3.97
N SER A 2 38.67 -14.21 -2.90
CA SER A 2 38.68 -15.02 -1.68
C SER A 2 37.24 -15.21 -1.21
N ASP A 3 36.82 -16.43 -0.90
CA ASP A 3 35.51 -16.68 -0.32
C ASP A 3 35.33 -15.80 0.92
N PHE A 4 34.32 -14.95 0.90
CA PHE A 4 33.98 -14.09 2.03
C PHE A 4 33.56 -15.02 3.19
N ASN A 5 34.32 -14.99 4.28
CA ASN A 5 34.03 -15.75 5.49
C ASN A 5 32.98 -14.97 6.30
N TYR A 6 31.84 -15.60 6.60
CA TYR A 6 30.73 -14.98 7.35
C TYR A 6 30.82 -15.19 8.88
N GLY A 7 31.94 -15.74 9.37
CA GLY A 7 32.13 -16.10 10.77
C GLY A 7 31.74 -17.56 11.07
N GLY A 8 32.12 -18.05 12.24
CA GLY A 8 31.91 -19.45 12.63
C GLY A 8 32.81 -20.45 11.88
N THR A 9 32.35 -21.70 11.82
CA THR A 9 32.95 -22.80 11.07
C THR A 9 32.74 -22.63 9.56
N ASP A 10 33.54 -23.32 8.74
CA ASP A 10 33.38 -23.28 7.28
C ASP A 10 31.99 -23.73 6.82
N GLU A 11 31.36 -24.67 7.55
CA GLU A 11 30.00 -25.15 7.29
C GLU A 11 28.95 -24.07 7.58
N GLU A 12 29.04 -23.40 8.73
CA GLU A 12 28.17 -22.27 9.09
C GLU A 12 28.30 -21.12 8.08
N SER A 13 29.53 -20.74 7.72
CA SER A 13 29.78 -19.69 6.73
C SER A 13 29.24 -20.04 5.35
N ALA A 14 29.35 -21.31 4.93
CA ALA A 14 28.77 -21.77 3.67
C ALA A 14 27.22 -21.73 3.67
N GLU A 15 26.60 -22.07 4.81
CA GLU A 15 25.14 -21.99 4.96
C GLU A 15 24.63 -20.55 4.91
N ILE A 16 25.30 -19.60 5.58
CA ILE A 16 24.98 -18.17 5.49
C ILE A 16 25.07 -17.67 4.05
N LYS A 17 26.11 -18.08 3.31
CA LYS A 17 26.27 -17.73 1.90
C LYS A 17 25.11 -18.25 1.05
N ARG A 18 24.69 -19.51 1.29
CA ARG A 18 23.56 -20.13 0.59
C ARG A 18 22.24 -19.39 0.86
N LEU A 19 21.95 -19.11 2.13
CA LEU A 19 20.74 -18.40 2.55
C LEU A 19 20.72 -16.95 2.06
N ASN A 20 21.88 -16.27 2.03
CA ASN A 20 21.99 -14.93 1.43
C ASN A 20 21.61 -14.93 -0.05
N ASN A 21 22.06 -15.92 -0.82
CA ASN A 21 21.69 -16.04 -2.23
C ASN A 21 20.18 -16.31 -2.39
N GLU A 22 19.59 -17.17 -1.55
CA GLU A 22 18.13 -17.44 -1.54
C GLU A 22 17.32 -16.15 -1.31
N VAL A 23 17.78 -15.29 -0.39
CA VAL A 23 17.17 -13.98 -0.13
C VAL A 23 17.33 -13.02 -1.32
N LEU A 24 18.50 -13.01 -1.97
CA LEU A 24 18.75 -12.13 -3.13
C LEU A 24 17.95 -12.55 -4.37
N GLU A 25 17.66 -13.84 -4.52
CA GLU A 25 16.79 -14.35 -5.59
C GLU A 25 15.34 -13.88 -5.42
N ASN A 26 14.84 -13.81 -4.18
CA ASN A 26 13.51 -13.29 -3.89
C ASN A 26 13.47 -12.52 -2.56
N THR A 27 13.67 -11.22 -2.64
CA THR A 27 13.71 -10.33 -1.46
C THR A 27 12.35 -10.18 -0.77
N ASP A 28 11.24 -10.57 -1.41
CA ASP A 28 9.90 -10.51 -0.83
C ASP A 28 9.54 -11.77 -0.04
N ASN A 29 10.35 -12.84 -0.11
CA ASN A 29 10.11 -14.08 0.60
C ASN A 29 10.55 -14.00 2.07
N PHE A 30 9.59 -13.79 2.96
CA PHE A 30 9.80 -13.73 4.40
C PHE A 30 10.49 -14.97 5.00
N GLU A 31 10.15 -16.19 4.56
CA GLU A 31 10.72 -17.41 5.12
C GLU A 31 12.22 -17.53 4.85
N SER A 32 12.67 -17.09 3.67
CA SER A 32 14.10 -17.08 3.32
C SER A 32 14.88 -16.11 4.22
N TRP A 33 14.30 -14.95 4.52
CA TRP A 33 14.89 -14.02 5.50
C TRP A 33 14.91 -14.58 6.91
N GLU A 34 13.81 -15.19 7.36
CA GLU A 34 13.74 -15.77 8.71
C GLU A 34 14.79 -16.88 8.90
N LYS A 35 15.00 -17.73 7.88
CA LYS A 35 16.08 -18.73 7.89
C LYS A 35 17.46 -18.09 8.00
N LEU A 36 17.72 -17.02 7.22
CA LEU A 36 19.00 -16.30 7.25
C LEU A 36 19.27 -15.70 8.64
N VAL A 37 18.29 -15.00 9.22
CA VAL A 37 18.43 -14.40 10.55
C VAL A 37 18.69 -15.47 11.61
N ARG A 38 17.90 -16.55 11.62
CA ARG A 38 18.08 -17.66 12.58
C ARG A 38 19.45 -18.33 12.45
N ALA A 39 19.92 -18.55 11.22
CA ALA A 39 21.25 -19.11 10.99
C ALA A 39 22.34 -18.17 11.51
N ALA A 40 22.22 -16.87 11.26
CA ALA A 40 23.17 -15.87 11.72
C ALA A 40 23.16 -15.73 13.26
N GLU A 41 22.01 -15.85 13.92
CA GLU A 41 21.91 -15.87 15.40
C GLU A 41 22.62 -17.08 16.02
N SER A 42 22.62 -18.21 15.32
CA SER A 42 23.19 -19.46 15.78
C SER A 42 24.71 -19.59 15.57
N LEU A 43 25.33 -18.64 14.87
CA LEU A 43 26.77 -18.64 14.60
C LEU A 43 27.56 -18.78 15.91
N GLU A 44 28.60 -19.62 15.87
CA GLU A 44 29.49 -19.87 17.01
C GLU A 44 28.75 -20.45 18.24
N GLY A 45 27.60 -21.10 18.01
CA GLY A 45 26.75 -21.67 19.06
C GLY A 45 25.90 -20.64 19.82
N GLY A 46 25.78 -19.43 19.28
CA GLY A 46 25.05 -18.31 19.89
C GLY A 46 25.96 -17.14 20.20
N LEU A 47 25.63 -15.99 19.62
CA LEU A 47 26.48 -14.81 19.70
C LEU A 47 26.48 -14.17 21.10
N ASN A 48 27.65 -13.71 21.52
CA ASN A 48 27.87 -13.00 22.77
C ASN A 48 29.06 -12.03 22.63
N ARG A 49 29.39 -11.30 23.69
CA ARG A 49 30.49 -10.33 23.72
C ARG A 49 31.87 -10.85 23.28
N ASN A 50 32.11 -12.17 23.34
CA ASN A 50 33.37 -12.80 22.96
C ASN A 50 33.36 -13.40 21.54
N SER A 51 32.23 -13.30 20.83
CA SER A 51 32.11 -13.80 19.46
C SER A 51 33.03 -13.05 18.50
N SER A 52 33.37 -13.70 17.38
CA SER A 52 34.27 -13.07 16.41
C SER A 52 33.66 -11.79 15.82
N PRO A 53 34.47 -10.76 15.51
CA PRO A 53 33.97 -9.55 14.87
C PRO A 53 33.24 -9.82 13.55
N GLN A 54 33.63 -10.89 12.85
CA GLN A 54 33.02 -11.29 11.59
C GLN A 54 31.61 -11.84 11.81
N ALA A 55 31.41 -12.73 12.79
CA ALA A 55 30.08 -13.26 13.09
C ALA A 55 29.13 -12.16 13.60
N ILE A 56 29.64 -11.22 14.40
CA ILE A 56 28.89 -10.03 14.86
C ILE A 56 28.51 -9.14 13.65
N ALA A 57 29.43 -8.91 12.71
CA ALA A 57 29.12 -8.13 11.51
C ALA A 57 28.05 -8.82 10.64
N THR A 58 28.12 -10.15 10.51
CA THR A 58 27.14 -10.94 9.75
C THR A 58 25.73 -10.85 10.32
N ILE A 59 25.55 -10.98 11.64
CA ILE A 59 24.21 -10.88 12.24
C ILE A 59 23.64 -9.46 12.15
N ARG A 60 24.50 -8.44 12.29
CA ARG A 60 24.09 -7.04 12.13
C ARG A 60 23.62 -6.76 10.70
N ASP A 61 24.38 -7.21 9.69
CA ASP A 61 23.96 -7.10 8.28
C ASP A 61 22.64 -7.82 8.01
N ALA A 62 22.48 -9.04 8.54
CA ALA A 62 21.26 -9.81 8.39
C ALA A 62 20.04 -9.10 8.99
N TYR A 63 20.14 -8.62 10.24
CA TYR A 63 19.07 -7.87 10.90
C TYR A 63 18.78 -6.54 10.23
N ASP A 64 19.81 -5.77 9.86
CA ASP A 64 19.66 -4.46 9.23
C ASP A 64 18.93 -4.56 7.89
N ARG A 65 19.33 -5.52 7.04
CA ARG A 65 18.68 -5.75 5.74
C ARG A 65 17.27 -6.33 5.90
N PHE A 66 17.08 -7.26 6.84
CA PHE A 66 15.78 -7.86 7.11
C PHE A 66 14.77 -6.82 7.62
N LEU A 67 15.15 -5.98 8.57
CA LEU A 67 14.29 -4.95 9.14
C LEU A 67 14.16 -3.72 8.23
N ALA A 68 15.10 -3.48 7.32
CA ALA A 68 14.88 -2.53 6.22
C ALA A 68 13.77 -3.03 5.27
N LYS A 69 13.66 -4.36 5.07
CA LYS A 69 12.64 -4.96 4.21
C LYS A 69 11.29 -5.17 4.90
N PHE A 70 11.29 -5.57 6.17
CA PHE A 70 10.10 -5.81 6.98
C PHE A 70 10.11 -4.96 8.26
N PRO A 71 10.05 -3.62 8.14
CA PRO A 71 10.23 -2.71 9.27
C PRO A 71 9.14 -2.80 10.34
N LEU A 72 7.97 -3.36 10.03
CA LEU A 72 6.80 -3.44 10.92
C LEU A 72 6.83 -4.62 11.90
N LEU A 73 7.92 -5.38 11.93
CA LEU A 73 8.08 -6.54 12.81
C LEU A 73 8.67 -6.15 14.17
N PHE A 74 7.84 -5.54 15.02
CA PHE A 74 8.26 -5.05 16.34
C PHE A 74 9.00 -6.10 17.19
N GLY A 75 8.56 -7.37 17.14
CA GLY A 75 9.19 -8.46 17.88
C GLY A 75 10.64 -8.74 17.43
N TYR A 76 10.98 -8.49 16.17
CA TYR A 76 12.35 -8.64 15.67
C TYR A 76 13.21 -7.42 16.03
N TRP A 77 12.65 -6.21 16.10
CA TRP A 77 13.35 -5.05 16.67
C TRP A 77 13.73 -5.29 18.13
N LYS A 78 12.80 -5.84 18.94
CA LYS A 78 13.08 -6.19 20.34
C LYS A 78 14.17 -7.24 20.47
N LYS A 79 14.08 -8.34 19.70
CA LYS A 79 15.13 -9.38 19.67
C LYS A 79 16.49 -8.80 19.29
N TYR A 80 16.53 -7.92 18.30
CA TYR A 80 17.78 -7.30 17.86
C TYR A 80 18.36 -6.39 18.95
N ALA A 81 17.54 -5.60 19.62
CA ALA A 81 17.98 -4.76 20.74
C ALA A 81 18.52 -5.60 21.91
N ASP A 82 17.87 -6.71 22.25
CA ASP A 82 18.33 -7.64 23.29
C ASP A 82 19.67 -8.29 22.92
N LEU A 83 19.84 -8.66 21.64
CA LEU A 83 21.09 -9.20 21.13
C LEU A 83 22.23 -8.16 21.23
N GLU A 84 21.99 -6.93 20.76
CA GLU A 84 22.97 -5.84 20.85
C GLU A 84 23.32 -5.49 22.30
N PHE A 85 22.34 -5.53 23.20
CA PHE A 85 22.60 -5.36 24.63
C PHE A 85 23.56 -6.42 25.16
N SER A 86 23.40 -7.69 24.74
CA SER A 86 24.25 -8.79 25.19
C SER A 86 25.68 -8.73 24.62
N ILE A 87 25.85 -8.19 23.41
CA ILE A 87 27.12 -8.11 22.68
C ILE A 87 27.89 -6.82 23.03
N ALA A 88 27.23 -5.67 22.92
CA ALA A 88 27.85 -4.34 22.92
C ALA A 88 27.33 -3.40 24.02
N GLY A 89 26.30 -3.81 24.78
CA GLY A 89 25.80 -3.07 25.93
C GLY A 89 24.73 -2.02 25.58
N THR A 90 24.49 -1.11 26.53
CA THR A 90 23.31 -0.23 26.53
C THR A 90 23.21 0.66 25.30
N GLU A 91 24.27 1.38 24.94
CA GLU A 91 24.22 2.36 23.83
C GLU A 91 23.84 1.72 22.49
N ALA A 92 24.37 0.52 22.21
CA ALA A 92 24.06 -0.21 20.98
C ALA A 92 22.59 -0.66 20.93
N ALA A 93 22.05 -1.16 22.06
CA ALA A 93 20.66 -1.54 22.16
C ALA A 93 19.71 -0.34 22.01
N GLU A 94 20.06 0.82 22.60
CA GLU A 94 19.29 2.06 22.44
C GLU A 94 19.21 2.49 20.98
N MET A 95 20.30 2.39 20.22
CA MET A 95 20.28 2.70 18.78
C MET A 95 19.30 1.80 18.01
N VAL A 96 19.20 0.53 18.37
CA VAL A 96 18.23 -0.40 17.75
C VAL A 96 16.81 -0.04 18.14
N PHE A 97 16.55 0.29 19.42
CA PHE A 97 15.22 0.75 19.86
C PHE A 97 14.78 2.03 19.13
N GLU A 98 15.65 3.04 19.03
CA GLU A 98 15.38 4.29 18.33
C GLU A 98 15.03 4.06 16.85
N ARG A 99 15.73 3.15 16.17
CA ARG A 99 15.40 2.73 14.80
C ARG A 99 14.05 2.01 14.72
N GLY A 100 13.76 1.16 15.71
CA GLY A 100 12.50 0.42 15.79
C GLY A 100 11.29 1.32 15.98
N ILE A 101 11.32 2.26 16.93
CA ILE A 101 10.22 3.20 17.15
C ILE A 101 10.05 4.20 16.00
N ALA A 102 11.13 4.53 15.28
CA ALA A 102 11.05 5.32 14.06
C ALA A 102 10.38 4.53 12.92
N SER A 103 10.55 3.22 12.89
CA SER A 103 9.95 2.31 11.91
C SER A 103 8.47 2.01 12.20
N ILE A 104 8.10 1.92 13.49
CA ILE A 104 6.76 1.55 13.96
C ILE A 104 6.31 2.48 15.10
N THR A 105 6.07 3.75 14.77
CA THR A 105 5.77 4.79 15.76
C THR A 105 4.56 4.48 16.63
N THR A 106 3.58 3.71 16.12
CA THR A 106 2.35 3.35 16.82
C THR A 106 2.43 2.05 17.64
N SER A 107 3.59 1.39 17.71
CA SER A 107 3.74 0.12 18.47
C SER A 107 3.79 0.37 19.98
N VAL A 108 2.67 0.13 20.67
CA VAL A 108 2.58 0.19 22.14
C VAL A 108 3.62 -0.72 22.78
N ASP A 109 3.77 -1.96 22.28
CA ASP A 109 4.70 -2.95 22.81
C ASP A 109 6.16 -2.46 22.74
N LEU A 110 6.59 -1.97 21.57
CA LEU A 110 7.98 -1.54 21.38
C LEU A 110 8.34 -0.31 22.22
N TRP A 111 7.42 0.65 22.34
CA TRP A 111 7.60 1.80 23.24
C TRP A 111 7.65 1.38 24.72
N THR A 112 6.79 0.45 25.12
CA THR A 112 6.75 -0.08 26.48
C THR A 112 8.05 -0.81 26.83
N ASP A 113 8.56 -1.63 25.89
CA ASP A 113 9.83 -2.33 26.02
C ASP A 113 11.00 -1.35 26.09
N TYR A 114 11.04 -0.33 25.22
CA TYR A 114 12.13 0.64 25.22
C TYR A 114 12.17 1.47 26.51
N CYS A 115 11.01 1.95 26.97
CA CYS A 115 10.95 2.70 28.22
C CYS A 115 11.34 1.81 29.42
N SER A 116 10.89 0.55 29.46
CA SER A 116 11.28 -0.39 30.51
C SER A 116 12.79 -0.66 30.50
N PHE A 117 13.37 -0.88 29.33
CA PHE A 117 14.81 -1.02 29.14
C PHE A 117 15.57 0.23 29.64
N LYS A 118 15.08 1.43 29.31
CA LYS A 118 15.69 2.69 29.75
C LYS A 118 15.61 2.87 31.28
N VAL A 119 14.51 2.47 31.91
CA VAL A 119 14.37 2.45 33.38
C VAL A 119 15.37 1.48 34.04
N GLU A 120 15.67 0.35 33.41
CA GLU A 120 16.60 -0.64 33.95
C GLU A 120 18.08 -0.26 33.75
N THR A 121 18.38 0.59 32.77
CA THR A 121 19.76 0.89 32.34
C THR A 121 20.19 2.33 32.59
N SER A 122 19.26 3.26 32.77
CA SER A 122 19.52 4.67 33.12
C SER A 122 19.17 4.95 34.57
N HIS A 123 19.97 5.82 35.20
CA HIS A 123 19.72 6.32 36.56
C HIS A 123 19.24 7.77 36.57
N ASP A 124 19.06 8.39 35.39
CA ASP A 124 18.58 9.77 35.25
C ASP A 124 17.06 9.78 35.02
N PRO A 125 16.26 10.24 36.01
CA PRO A 125 14.81 10.29 35.90
C PRO A 125 14.31 11.23 34.79
N ASP A 126 15.04 12.31 34.49
CA ASP A 126 14.56 13.31 33.53
C ASP A 126 14.70 12.80 32.10
N VAL A 127 15.78 12.07 31.81
CA VAL A 127 15.95 11.37 30.52
C VAL A 127 14.88 10.28 30.34
N ILE A 128 14.55 9.54 31.40
CA ILE A 128 13.49 8.52 31.35
C ILE A 128 12.12 9.17 31.11
N ARG A 129 11.82 10.28 31.79
CA ARG A 129 10.57 11.03 31.58
C ARG A 129 10.45 11.58 30.17
N GLU A 130 11.53 12.12 29.61
CA GLU A 130 11.53 12.60 28.24
C GLU A 130 11.17 11.47 27.26
N LEU A 131 11.73 10.27 27.47
CA LEU A 131 11.39 9.11 26.65
C LEU A 131 9.92 8.69 26.79
N TYR A 132 9.38 8.68 28.02
CA TYR A 132 7.96 8.41 28.23
C TYR A 132 7.06 9.49 27.60
N GLU A 133 7.42 10.77 27.61
CA GLU A 133 6.62 11.81 26.96
C GLU A 133 6.66 11.70 25.43
N ARG A 134 7.80 11.30 24.85
CA ARG A 134 7.90 10.93 23.42
C ARG A 134 6.98 9.73 23.11
N GLY A 135 7.00 8.70 23.94
CA GLY A 135 6.13 7.53 23.80
C GLY A 135 4.65 7.90 23.92
N ALA A 136 4.29 8.73 24.91
CA ALA A 136 2.92 9.21 25.11
C ALA A 136 2.38 9.98 23.90
N SER A 137 3.23 10.78 23.25
CA SER A 137 2.89 11.51 22.02
C SER A 137 2.69 10.57 20.82
N SER A 138 3.30 9.38 20.85
CA SER A 138 3.33 8.43 19.74
C SER A 138 2.27 7.33 19.85
N VAL A 139 2.03 6.80 21.06
CA VAL A 139 1.12 5.67 21.32
C VAL A 139 0.04 5.96 22.36
N GLY A 140 0.05 7.14 23.00
CA GLY A 140 -0.82 7.44 24.13
C GLY A 140 -2.32 7.40 23.81
N LEU A 141 -2.69 7.58 22.54
CA LEU A 141 -4.07 7.51 22.04
C LEU A 141 -4.52 6.10 21.63
N ASP A 142 -3.63 5.09 21.69
CA ASP A 142 -3.99 3.71 21.35
C ASP A 142 -5.07 3.18 22.29
N PHE A 143 -6.06 2.49 21.72
CA PHE A 143 -7.15 1.89 22.49
C PHE A 143 -6.63 0.89 23.54
N LEU A 144 -5.50 0.24 23.25
CA LEU A 144 -4.80 -0.70 24.09
C LEU A 144 -3.49 -0.11 24.68
N ALA A 145 -3.35 1.21 24.77
CA ALA A 145 -2.16 1.88 25.36
C ALA A 145 -1.93 1.61 26.87
N HIS A 146 -2.81 0.87 27.53
CA HIS A 146 -2.76 0.64 28.98
C HIS A 146 -1.44 0.05 29.51
N PRO A 147 -0.72 -0.87 28.82
CA PRO A 147 0.57 -1.37 29.32
C PRO A 147 1.63 -0.26 29.38
N PHE A 148 1.63 0.64 28.39
CA PHE A 148 2.53 1.78 28.34
C PHE A 148 2.25 2.75 29.51
N TRP A 149 0.98 3.14 29.70
CA TRP A 149 0.59 4.04 30.78
C TRP A 149 0.83 3.43 32.17
N ASP A 150 0.63 2.12 32.33
CA ASP A 150 0.93 1.42 33.57
C ASP A 150 2.41 1.49 33.90
N LYS A 151 3.30 1.25 32.91
CA LYS A 151 4.75 1.37 33.11
C LYS A 151 5.18 2.79 33.45
N TYR A 152 4.57 3.80 32.82
CA TYR A 152 4.89 5.19 33.15
C TYR A 152 4.48 5.54 34.58
N LEU A 153 3.29 5.12 35.02
CA LEU A 153 2.82 5.33 36.39
C LEU A 153 3.66 4.54 37.41
N GLU A 154 4.02 3.29 37.11
CA GLU A 154 4.91 2.47 37.95
C GLU A 154 6.29 3.12 38.14
N PHE A 155 6.82 3.77 37.10
CA PHE A 155 8.07 4.51 37.20
C PHE A 155 7.96 5.70 38.15
N GLU A 156 6.92 6.53 38.02
CA GLU A 156 6.75 7.68 38.91
C GLU A 156 6.35 7.26 40.34
N ASP A 157 5.67 6.12 40.51
CA ASP A 157 5.40 5.51 41.83
C ASP A 157 6.71 5.16 42.55
N ARG A 158 7.70 4.58 41.84
CA ARG A 158 9.01 4.25 42.43
C ARG A 158 9.81 5.48 42.87
N LEU A 159 9.49 6.65 42.31
CA LEU A 159 10.13 7.92 42.67
C LEU A 159 9.31 8.73 43.69
N ASP A 160 8.19 8.17 44.19
CA ASP A 160 7.23 8.85 45.06
C ASP A 160 6.76 10.21 44.48
N ALA A 161 6.71 10.33 43.16
CA ALA A 161 6.43 11.57 42.45
C ALA A 161 4.92 11.77 42.25
N GLU A 162 4.17 11.91 43.35
CA GLU A 162 2.70 11.99 43.31
C GLU A 162 2.16 13.10 42.39
N ASP A 163 2.86 14.23 42.29
CA ASP A 163 2.46 15.36 41.42
C ASP A 163 2.47 14.95 39.93
N LYS A 164 3.46 14.15 39.53
CA LYS A 164 3.60 13.62 38.17
C LYS A 164 2.55 12.56 37.90
N ILE A 165 2.32 11.66 38.85
CA ILE A 165 1.26 10.65 38.77
C ILE A 165 -0.11 11.33 38.57
N PHE A 166 -0.41 12.37 39.34
CA PHE A 166 -1.66 13.11 39.22
C PHE A 166 -1.79 13.79 37.85
N ALA A 167 -0.72 14.43 37.36
CA ALA A 167 -0.70 15.05 36.03
C ALA A 167 -0.94 14.03 34.90
N ILE A 168 -0.29 12.85 34.96
CA ILE A 168 -0.47 11.77 34.00
C ILE A 168 -1.91 11.27 34.03
N LEU A 169 -2.46 10.98 35.21
CA LEU A 169 -3.84 10.50 35.35
C LEU A 169 -4.86 11.53 34.85
N LYS A 170 -4.66 12.82 35.14
CA LYS A 170 -5.49 13.92 34.64
C LYS A 170 -5.52 13.97 33.10
N ARG A 171 -4.42 13.60 32.43
CA ARG A 171 -4.38 13.40 30.97
C ARG A 171 -5.13 12.13 30.55
N VAL A 172 -4.80 10.99 31.15
CA VAL A 172 -5.31 9.66 30.75
C VAL A 172 -6.82 9.52 30.87
N ILE A 173 -7.47 10.15 31.87
CA ILE A 173 -8.93 10.07 32.03
C ILE A 173 -9.74 10.69 30.87
N ASN A 174 -9.09 11.48 30.02
CA ASN A 174 -9.70 12.07 28.83
C ASN A 174 -9.52 11.21 27.57
N ILE A 175 -8.80 10.09 27.65
CA ILE A 175 -8.47 9.25 26.50
C ILE A 175 -9.42 8.04 26.47
N PRO A 176 -10.17 7.82 25.38
CA PRO A 176 -11.07 6.68 25.24
C PRO A 176 -10.28 5.40 24.94
N MET A 177 -9.82 4.72 25.99
CA MET A 177 -9.05 3.48 25.93
C MET A 177 -9.75 2.36 26.72
N HIS A 178 -9.36 1.10 26.48
CA HIS A 178 -9.99 -0.08 27.08
C HIS A 178 -10.09 -0.03 28.62
N GLN A 179 -9.01 0.31 29.31
CA GLN A 179 -8.93 0.30 30.78
C GLN A 179 -9.23 1.67 31.43
N TYR A 180 -9.93 2.58 30.74
CA TYR A 180 -10.18 3.96 31.19
C TYR A 180 -10.73 4.06 32.63
N ALA A 181 -11.62 3.14 33.03
CA ALA A 181 -12.26 3.18 34.35
C ALA A 181 -11.26 2.96 35.50
N ARG A 182 -10.27 2.09 35.33
CA ARG A 182 -9.22 1.86 36.33
C ARG A 182 -8.41 3.13 36.59
N TYR A 183 -8.08 3.88 35.54
CA TYR A 183 -7.35 5.15 35.67
C TYR A 183 -8.22 6.23 36.31
N PHE A 184 -9.52 6.27 35.98
CA PHE A 184 -10.45 7.22 36.61
C PHE A 184 -10.58 6.98 38.11
N GLU A 185 -10.72 5.73 38.56
CA GLU A 185 -10.80 5.42 40.00
C GLU A 185 -9.52 5.82 40.73
N ARG A 186 -8.34 5.54 40.13
CA ARG A 186 -7.05 5.96 40.69
C ARG A 186 -6.93 7.49 40.76
N PHE A 187 -7.33 8.19 39.70
CA PHE A 187 -7.38 9.65 39.65
C PHE A 187 -8.27 10.21 40.75
N ARG A 188 -9.50 9.69 40.86
CA ARG A 188 -10.51 10.14 41.81
C ARG A 188 -10.02 9.93 43.25
N GLY A 189 -9.38 8.80 43.54
CA GLY A 189 -8.76 8.54 44.85
C GLY A 189 -7.70 9.59 45.24
N LEU A 190 -6.84 9.99 44.31
CA LEU A 190 -5.82 11.03 44.55
C LEU A 190 -6.43 12.43 44.63
N ALA A 191 -7.41 12.74 43.77
CA ALA A 191 -8.04 14.06 43.72
C ALA A 191 -8.65 14.49 45.07
N HIS A 192 -9.18 13.54 45.86
CA HIS A 192 -9.72 13.82 47.19
C HIS A 192 -8.69 14.41 48.16
N ARG A 193 -7.40 14.11 47.98
CA ARG A 193 -6.31 14.53 48.87
C ARG A 193 -5.61 15.80 48.39
N ARG A 194 -5.99 16.30 47.20
CA ARG A 194 -5.33 17.43 46.54
C ARG A 194 -6.03 18.76 46.82
N PRO A 195 -5.27 19.89 46.82
CA PRO A 195 -5.85 21.23 46.88
C PRO A 195 -6.75 21.52 45.67
N LEU A 196 -7.87 22.21 45.91
CA LEU A 196 -8.83 22.59 44.85
C LEU A 196 -8.19 23.29 43.62
N PRO A 197 -7.22 24.22 43.78
CA PRO A 197 -6.58 24.88 42.64
C PRO A 197 -5.76 23.95 41.72
N GLU A 198 -5.35 22.78 42.20
CA GLU A 198 -4.63 21.78 41.38
C GLU A 198 -5.60 20.90 40.59
N LEU A 199 -6.83 20.74 41.10
CA LEU A 199 -7.82 19.82 40.52
C LEU A 199 -8.34 20.33 39.18
N VAL A 200 -8.71 21.60 39.07
CA VAL A 200 -9.32 22.17 37.84
C VAL A 200 -8.65 23.48 37.45
N PRO A 201 -8.74 23.92 36.19
CA PRO A 201 -8.23 25.23 35.76
C PRO A 201 -8.82 26.37 36.60
N ALA A 202 -8.06 27.47 36.75
CA ALA A 202 -8.46 28.61 37.59
C ALA A 202 -9.81 29.21 37.16
N GLU A 203 -10.08 29.25 35.85
CA GLU A 203 -11.35 29.73 35.29
C GLU A 203 -12.53 28.83 35.70
N THR A 204 -12.38 27.51 35.58
CA THR A 204 -13.40 26.54 36.00
C THR A 204 -13.66 26.62 37.50
N LEU A 205 -12.59 26.76 38.31
CA LEU A 205 -12.73 26.92 39.76
C LEU A 205 -13.46 28.22 40.13
N ALA A 206 -13.19 29.31 39.41
CA ALA A 206 -13.87 30.59 39.62
C ALA A 206 -15.37 30.49 39.31
N THR A 207 -15.74 29.79 38.24
CA THR A 207 -17.14 29.50 37.91
C THR A 207 -17.82 28.72 39.03
N PHE A 208 -17.20 27.64 39.53
CA PHE A 208 -17.76 26.86 40.62
C PHE A 208 -17.89 27.66 41.92
N ARG A 209 -16.92 28.55 42.22
CA ARG A 209 -17.02 29.49 43.35
C ARG A 209 -18.20 30.44 43.20
N ALA A 210 -18.37 31.05 42.03
CA ALA A 210 -19.50 31.95 41.77
C ALA A 210 -20.86 31.23 41.90
N GLU A 211 -20.96 29.98 41.44
CA GLU A 211 -22.17 29.17 41.60
C GLU A 211 -22.46 28.85 43.07
N VAL A 212 -21.45 28.41 43.84
CA VAL A 212 -21.61 28.12 45.27
C VAL A 212 -21.98 29.39 46.05
N GLU A 213 -21.36 30.53 45.74
CA GLU A 213 -21.71 31.82 46.34
C GLU A 213 -23.16 32.20 46.01
N ALA A 214 -23.60 32.05 44.77
CA ALA A 214 -24.98 32.31 44.35
C ALA A 214 -26.00 31.41 45.08
N GLU A 215 -25.69 30.12 45.26
CA GLU A 215 -26.50 29.17 46.03
C GLU A 215 -26.55 29.54 47.52
N ALA A 216 -25.44 30.04 48.09
CA ALA A 216 -25.38 30.53 49.46
C ALA A 216 -26.22 31.81 49.67
N TYR A 217 -26.34 32.70 48.68
CA TYR A 217 -27.28 33.83 48.74
C TYR A 217 -28.74 33.38 48.86
N GLN A 218 -29.10 32.22 48.31
CA GLN A 218 -30.47 31.68 48.36
C GLN A 218 -30.76 30.86 49.62
N THR A 219 -29.76 30.15 50.14
CA THR A 219 -29.90 29.18 51.23
C THR A 219 -29.35 29.66 52.58
N GLY A 220 -28.68 30.82 52.60
CA GLY A 220 -28.01 31.39 53.77
C GLY A 220 -26.49 31.18 53.75
N PRO A 221 -25.71 32.01 54.47
CA PRO A 221 -24.25 31.91 54.49
C PRO A 221 -23.79 30.59 55.10
N LYS A 222 -22.97 29.85 54.34
CA LYS A 222 -22.40 28.55 54.73
C LYS A 222 -21.03 28.73 55.37
N GLY A 223 -20.63 27.80 56.24
CA GLY A 223 -19.29 27.79 56.82
C GLY A 223 -18.20 27.50 55.77
N GLU A 224 -16.94 27.86 56.06
CA GLU A 224 -15.82 27.62 55.14
C GLU A 224 -15.67 26.13 54.75
N GLN A 225 -15.85 25.22 55.72
CA GLN A 225 -15.79 23.77 55.49
C GLN A 225 -16.94 23.25 54.62
N GLU A 226 -18.13 23.83 54.75
CA GLU A 226 -19.29 23.47 53.95
C GLU A 226 -19.14 23.99 52.52
N THR A 227 -18.62 25.21 52.37
CA THR A 227 -18.27 25.82 51.08
C THR A 227 -17.21 24.97 50.34
N GLU A 228 -16.15 24.52 51.04
CA GLU A 228 -15.15 23.64 50.43
C GLU A 228 -15.75 22.30 50.01
N ARG A 229 -16.63 21.71 50.82
CA ARG A 229 -17.32 20.45 50.49
C ARG A 229 -18.17 20.59 49.23
N GLU A 230 -18.88 21.70 49.06
CA GLU A 230 -19.69 21.97 47.87
C GLU A 230 -18.83 22.17 46.62
N LEU A 231 -17.72 22.90 46.75
CA LEU A 231 -16.74 23.04 45.67
C LEU A 231 -16.16 21.68 45.26
N ARG A 232 -15.79 20.83 46.21
CA ARG A 232 -15.32 19.46 45.94
C ARG A 232 -16.40 18.62 45.27
N SER A 233 -17.67 18.77 45.67
CA SER A 233 -18.79 18.10 45.01
C SER A 233 -18.95 18.53 43.55
N LYS A 234 -18.86 19.84 43.25
CA LYS A 234 -18.92 20.34 41.86
C LYS A 234 -17.75 19.83 41.02
N VAL A 235 -16.54 19.77 41.60
CA VAL A 235 -15.36 19.19 40.95
C VAL A 235 -15.53 17.69 40.69
N ASP A 236 -16.08 16.93 41.63
CA ASP A 236 -16.38 15.51 41.44
C ASP A 236 -17.41 15.30 40.31
N THR A 237 -18.49 16.09 40.30
CA THR A 237 -19.47 16.07 39.20
C THR A 237 -18.83 16.39 37.85
N PHE A 238 -17.98 17.41 37.77
CA PHE A 238 -17.24 17.75 36.55
C PHE A 238 -16.42 16.56 36.03
N TYR A 239 -15.73 15.85 36.92
CA TYR A 239 -14.93 14.69 36.52
C TYR A 239 -15.77 13.44 36.24
N LEU A 240 -16.94 13.28 36.86
CA LEU A 240 -17.91 12.26 36.47
C LEU A 240 -18.44 12.50 35.05
N ASP A 241 -18.66 13.76 34.65
CA ASP A 241 -19.04 14.09 33.28
C ASP A 241 -17.91 13.75 32.28
N VAL A 242 -16.65 14.03 32.64
CA VAL A 242 -15.48 13.59 31.86
C VAL A 242 -15.46 12.07 31.73
N PHE A 243 -15.68 11.34 32.82
CA PHE A 243 -15.74 9.88 32.81
C PHE A 243 -16.86 9.36 31.90
N THR A 244 -18.07 9.91 31.98
CA THR A 244 -19.20 9.52 31.13
C THR A 244 -18.93 9.80 29.65
N ARG A 245 -18.30 10.93 29.33
CA ARG A 245 -17.86 11.23 27.95
C ARG A 245 -16.83 10.20 27.47
N THR A 246 -15.78 9.96 28.26
CA THR A 246 -14.74 8.97 27.92
C THR A 246 -15.33 7.58 27.76
N GLN A 247 -16.23 7.16 28.65
CA GLN A 247 -16.98 5.90 28.55
C GLN A 247 -17.75 5.80 27.23
N THR A 248 -18.49 6.84 26.87
CA THR A 248 -19.28 6.89 25.64
C THR A 248 -18.38 6.73 24.42
N GLU A 249 -17.29 7.50 24.36
CA GLU A 249 -16.33 7.45 23.26
C GLU A 249 -15.57 6.12 23.18
N THR A 250 -15.26 5.49 24.31
CA THR A 250 -14.70 4.13 24.39
C THR A 250 -15.69 3.10 23.86
N THR A 251 -16.96 3.17 24.24
CA THR A 251 -17.99 2.23 23.79
C THR A 251 -18.26 2.32 22.30
N LYS A 252 -18.26 3.54 21.72
CA LYS A 252 -18.35 3.71 20.26
C LYS A 252 -17.24 2.92 19.53
N ARG A 253 -16.00 3.05 20.00
CA ARG A 253 -14.81 2.44 19.38
C ARG A 253 -14.67 0.94 19.65
N TRP A 254 -15.16 0.48 20.79
CA TRP A 254 -15.20 -0.95 21.14
C TRP A 254 -15.88 -1.80 20.07
N THR A 255 -16.89 -1.25 19.38
CA THR A 255 -17.59 -1.95 18.28
C THR A 255 -16.64 -2.41 17.17
N TYR A 256 -15.57 -1.65 16.89
CA TYR A 256 -14.57 -1.97 15.89
C TYR A 256 -13.35 -2.67 16.50
N GLU A 257 -12.88 -2.20 17.67
CA GLU A 257 -11.69 -2.74 18.33
C GLU A 257 -11.88 -4.20 18.75
N SER A 258 -13.09 -4.59 19.15
CA SER A 258 -13.39 -5.99 19.51
C SER A 258 -13.35 -6.95 18.32
N GLU A 259 -13.45 -6.44 17.08
CA GLU A 259 -13.34 -7.22 15.86
C GLU A 259 -11.90 -7.33 15.33
N VAL A 260 -10.96 -6.50 15.82
CA VAL A 260 -9.56 -6.55 15.39
C VAL A 260 -8.87 -7.77 16.02
N LYS A 261 -8.53 -8.76 15.20
CA LYS A 261 -7.87 -10.00 15.66
C LYS A 261 -6.36 -9.91 15.67
N ARG A 262 -5.79 -9.11 14.76
CA ARG A 262 -4.34 -8.98 14.55
C ARG A 262 -3.94 -7.50 14.50
N PRO A 263 -3.66 -6.86 15.65
CA PRO A 263 -3.30 -5.44 15.73
C PRO A 263 -1.83 -5.17 15.37
N TYR A 264 -1.14 -6.13 14.75
CA TYR A 264 0.26 -6.05 14.36
C TYR A 264 0.44 -6.54 12.92
N PHE A 265 1.57 -6.17 12.32
CA PHE A 265 1.91 -6.60 10.96
C PHE A 265 2.25 -8.09 10.89
N HIS A 266 1.78 -8.76 9.83
CA HIS A 266 2.22 -10.09 9.47
C HIS A 266 2.18 -10.25 7.95
N VAL A 267 3.08 -11.08 7.41
CA VAL A 267 3.23 -11.32 5.98
C VAL A 267 2.13 -12.19 5.36
N THR A 268 1.17 -12.67 6.16
CA THR A 268 0.06 -13.48 5.68
C THR A 268 -1.18 -12.62 5.51
N GLU A 269 -2.01 -13.00 4.55
CA GLU A 269 -3.24 -12.31 4.23
C GLU A 269 -4.20 -12.26 5.44
N LEU A 270 -4.92 -11.15 5.55
CA LEU A 270 -6.07 -10.99 6.42
C LEU A 270 -7.31 -11.60 5.77
N ASP A 271 -8.31 -11.94 6.58
CA ASP A 271 -9.63 -12.27 6.06
C ASP A 271 -10.37 -11.00 5.57
N HIS A 272 -11.32 -11.17 4.64
CA HIS A 272 -12.12 -10.05 4.13
C HIS A 272 -12.89 -9.31 5.22
N ALA A 273 -13.27 -9.98 6.31
CA ALA A 273 -14.00 -9.37 7.41
C ALA A 273 -13.11 -8.37 8.20
N GLN A 274 -11.82 -8.66 8.39
CA GLN A 274 -10.86 -7.73 8.97
C GLN A 274 -10.71 -6.47 8.12
N LEU A 275 -10.57 -6.62 6.78
CA LEU A 275 -10.48 -5.45 5.89
C LEU A 275 -11.78 -4.63 5.92
N ALA A 276 -12.94 -5.29 5.92
CA ALA A 276 -14.24 -4.63 6.04
C ALA A 276 -14.38 -3.88 7.37
N ASN A 277 -13.91 -4.45 8.49
CA ASN A 277 -13.90 -3.76 9.78
C ASN A 277 -13.01 -2.51 9.75
N TRP A 278 -11.78 -2.60 9.22
CA TRP A 278 -10.89 -1.45 9.08
C TRP A 278 -11.50 -0.33 8.23
N ARG A 279 -12.15 -0.66 7.10
CA ARG A 279 -12.86 0.34 6.29
C ARG A 279 -13.95 1.06 7.08
N LYS A 280 -14.80 0.30 7.80
CA LYS A 280 -15.87 0.89 8.64
C LYS A 280 -15.31 1.72 9.79
N TYR A 281 -14.21 1.29 10.40
CA TYR A 281 -13.60 2.02 11.50
C TYR A 281 -13.00 3.35 11.03
N LEU A 282 -12.34 3.35 9.86
CA LEU A 282 -11.87 4.57 9.22
C LEU A 282 -13.04 5.47 8.81
N ASP A 283 -14.13 4.94 8.25
CA ASP A 283 -15.35 5.71 7.96
C ASP A 283 -15.87 6.42 9.23
N PHE A 284 -15.88 5.71 10.36
CA PHE A 284 -16.31 6.24 11.64
C PHE A 284 -15.40 7.39 12.13
N GLU A 285 -14.09 7.19 12.29
CA GLU A 285 -13.20 8.26 12.80
C GLU A 285 -13.13 9.45 11.83
N GLU A 286 -13.23 9.23 10.51
CA GLU A 286 -13.34 10.33 9.55
C GLU A 286 -14.61 11.16 9.75
N SER A 287 -15.73 10.51 10.09
CA SER A 287 -17.02 11.16 10.33
C SER A 287 -17.08 11.92 11.65
N GLU A 288 -16.35 11.49 12.68
CA GLU A 288 -16.24 12.21 13.95
C GLU A 288 -15.44 13.52 13.80
N GLY A 289 -14.56 13.61 12.78
CA GLY A 289 -13.92 14.86 12.36
C GLY A 289 -12.68 15.28 13.16
N ASP A 290 -12.22 14.47 14.11
CA ASP A 290 -10.98 14.73 14.85
C ASP A 290 -9.75 14.35 14.03
N TYR A 291 -9.04 15.35 13.51
CA TYR A 291 -7.85 15.16 12.67
C TYR A 291 -6.78 14.25 13.31
N THR A 292 -6.44 14.49 14.57
CA THR A 292 -5.37 13.76 15.25
C THR A 292 -5.75 12.31 15.45
N ARG A 293 -6.99 12.04 15.84
CA ARG A 293 -7.50 10.67 16.00
C ARG A 293 -7.63 9.95 14.66
N THR A 294 -8.08 10.62 13.61
CA THR A 294 -8.17 10.02 12.27
C THR A 294 -6.78 9.66 11.75
N VAL A 295 -5.79 10.56 11.84
CA VAL A 295 -4.39 10.28 11.49
C VAL A 295 -3.86 9.09 12.29
N PHE A 296 -4.08 9.10 13.60
CA PHE A 296 -3.63 8.02 14.48
C PHE A 296 -4.24 6.66 14.10
N LEU A 297 -5.54 6.61 13.77
CA LEU A 297 -6.17 5.38 13.31
C LEU A 297 -5.62 4.92 11.95
N TYR A 298 -5.35 5.85 11.02
CA TYR A 298 -4.70 5.53 9.75
C TYR A 298 -3.33 4.91 9.96
N GLU A 299 -2.48 5.50 10.79
CA GLU A 299 -1.15 4.95 11.09
C GLU A 299 -1.24 3.56 11.74
N ARG A 300 -2.21 3.32 12.63
CA ARG A 300 -2.47 1.97 13.19
C ARG A 300 -2.94 0.99 12.13
N CYS A 301 -3.91 1.38 11.30
CA CYS A 301 -4.42 0.55 10.21
C CYS A 301 -3.29 0.13 9.27
N LEU A 302 -2.40 1.07 8.92
CA LEU A 302 -1.27 0.81 8.03
C LEU A 302 -0.19 -0.09 8.62
N VAL A 303 -0.14 -0.29 9.95
CA VAL A 303 0.70 -1.36 10.52
C VAL A 303 0.14 -2.73 10.14
N THR A 304 -1.14 -2.98 10.41
CA THR A 304 -1.77 -4.28 10.13
C THR A 304 -1.98 -4.51 8.63
N CYS A 305 -2.34 -3.46 7.89
CA CYS A 305 -2.78 -3.52 6.50
C CYS A 305 -1.74 -2.98 5.50
N ALA A 306 -0.45 -2.94 5.88
CA ALA A 306 0.61 -2.32 5.07
C ALA A 306 0.69 -2.80 3.62
N PHE A 307 0.36 -4.07 3.36
CA PHE A 307 0.41 -4.70 2.03
C PHE A 307 -0.87 -4.53 1.20
N TYR A 308 -1.91 -3.92 1.76
CA TYR A 308 -3.16 -3.59 1.10
C TYR A 308 -3.11 -2.13 0.67
N ASP A 309 -2.74 -1.90 -0.58
CA ASP A 309 -2.55 -0.57 -1.17
C ASP A 309 -3.80 0.31 -1.08
N GLU A 310 -5.01 -0.27 -1.05
CA GLU A 310 -6.27 0.44 -0.87
C GLU A 310 -6.27 1.42 0.33
N PHE A 311 -5.64 1.05 1.45
CA PHE A 311 -5.61 1.90 2.65
C PHE A 311 -4.61 3.04 2.51
N TRP A 312 -3.52 2.83 1.78
CA TRP A 312 -2.59 3.90 1.42
C TRP A 312 -3.25 4.92 0.50
N PHE A 313 -4.01 4.48 -0.51
CA PHE A 313 -4.78 5.40 -1.36
C PHE A 313 -5.82 6.16 -0.59
N ARG A 314 -6.58 5.47 0.27
CA ARG A 314 -7.60 6.10 1.11
C ARG A 314 -6.97 7.19 1.97
N TYR A 315 -5.85 6.89 2.64
CA TYR A 315 -5.16 7.85 3.49
C TYR A 315 -4.63 9.05 2.70
N ALA A 316 -3.96 8.81 1.57
CA ALA A 316 -3.45 9.88 0.71
C ALA A 316 -4.57 10.80 0.20
N ARG A 317 -5.74 10.23 -0.17
CA ARG A 317 -6.93 10.99 -0.61
C ARG A 317 -7.57 11.78 0.54
N TRP A 318 -7.68 11.18 1.71
CA TRP A 318 -8.22 11.89 2.88
C TRP A 318 -7.32 13.05 3.31
N MET A 319 -5.99 12.82 3.29
CA MET A 319 -5.00 13.84 3.64
C MET A 319 -4.94 14.95 2.58
N SER A 320 -5.03 14.63 1.28
CA SER A 320 -5.01 15.64 0.21
C SER A 320 -6.23 16.55 0.21
N ALA A 321 -7.34 16.10 0.79
CA ALA A 321 -8.52 16.93 1.02
C ALA A 321 -8.36 17.96 2.16
N LYS A 322 -7.24 17.93 2.89
CA LYS A 322 -6.93 18.89 3.96
C LYS A 322 -6.06 20.03 3.44
N GLU A 323 -6.35 21.25 3.89
CA GLU A 323 -5.60 22.44 3.49
C GLU A 323 -4.15 22.38 3.97
N GLY A 324 -3.21 22.68 3.06
CA GLY A 324 -1.78 22.77 3.38
C GLY A 324 -1.08 21.43 3.69
N LYS A 325 -1.70 20.29 3.37
CA LYS A 325 -1.18 18.94 3.70
C LYS A 325 -0.44 18.21 2.58
N GLN A 326 0.12 18.95 1.63
CA GLN A 326 0.80 18.36 0.48
C GLN A 326 2.04 17.53 0.87
N GLU A 327 2.85 17.99 1.85
CA GLU A 327 4.02 17.23 2.29
C GLU A 327 3.63 15.95 3.03
N GLU A 328 2.54 15.95 3.80
CA GLU A 328 2.01 14.74 4.42
C GLU A 328 1.52 13.74 3.38
N VAL A 329 0.83 14.20 2.33
CA VAL A 329 0.45 13.34 1.19
C VAL A 329 1.67 12.73 0.51
N ARG A 330 2.72 13.52 0.29
CA ARG A 330 4.00 13.05 -0.25
C ARG A 330 4.61 11.96 0.63
N ASN A 331 4.68 12.19 1.95
CA ASN A 331 5.22 11.21 2.89
C ASN A 331 4.44 9.89 2.86
N ILE A 332 3.11 9.95 2.74
CA ILE A 332 2.26 8.75 2.60
C ILE A 332 2.64 7.98 1.34
N TYR A 333 2.72 8.65 0.18
CA TYR A 333 3.08 7.99 -1.08
C TYR A 333 4.52 7.45 -1.07
N GLN A 334 5.48 8.19 -0.50
CA GLN A 334 6.86 7.75 -0.38
C GLN A 334 6.97 6.50 0.47
N ARG A 335 6.34 6.48 1.65
CA ARG A 335 6.30 5.31 2.53
C ARG A 335 5.68 4.10 1.81
N ALA A 336 4.52 4.28 1.19
CA ALA A 336 3.86 3.21 0.44
C ALA A 336 4.76 2.68 -0.69
N SER A 337 5.36 3.57 -1.47
CA SER A 337 6.11 3.26 -2.69
C SER A 337 7.53 2.74 -2.45
N THR A 338 8.16 3.08 -1.33
CA THR A 338 9.59 2.75 -1.10
C THR A 338 9.78 1.70 -0.02
N LEU A 339 8.81 1.50 0.89
CA LEU A 339 8.95 0.60 2.04
C LEU A 339 7.97 -0.57 2.00
N TYR A 340 6.69 -0.31 1.77
CA TYR A 340 5.64 -1.29 2.09
C TYR A 340 5.06 -2.02 0.88
N VAL A 341 4.69 -1.30 -0.18
CA VAL A 341 4.02 -1.91 -1.34
C VAL A 341 5.08 -2.53 -2.26
N PRO A 342 5.01 -3.83 -2.59
CA PRO A 342 5.96 -4.48 -3.49
C PRO A 342 6.10 -3.77 -4.84
N ILE A 343 7.29 -3.85 -5.44
CA ILE A 343 7.57 -3.17 -6.72
C ILE A 343 6.77 -3.76 -7.88
N SER A 344 6.37 -5.02 -7.78
CA SER A 344 5.47 -5.70 -8.72
C SER A 344 4.07 -5.10 -8.78
N ARG A 345 3.73 -4.16 -7.89
CA ARG A 345 2.45 -3.43 -7.85
C ARG A 345 2.71 -1.93 -8.10
N PRO A 346 2.76 -1.49 -9.37
CA PRO A 346 3.15 -0.12 -9.69
C PRO A 346 2.04 0.91 -9.45
N GLY A 347 0.78 0.52 -9.25
CA GLY A 347 -0.37 1.44 -9.17
C GLY A 347 -0.19 2.60 -8.17
N ILE A 348 0.35 2.32 -6.98
CA ILE A 348 0.62 3.35 -5.96
C ILE A 348 1.71 4.33 -6.40
N ARG A 349 2.73 3.83 -7.12
CA ARG A 349 3.83 4.64 -7.65
C ARG A 349 3.37 5.49 -8.82
N LEU A 350 2.46 4.97 -9.67
CA LEU A 350 1.86 5.75 -10.75
C LEU A 350 1.01 6.91 -10.19
N GLN A 351 0.20 6.68 -9.16
CA GLN A 351 -0.50 7.78 -8.50
C GLN A 351 0.45 8.76 -7.81
N TYR A 352 1.55 8.28 -7.23
CA TYR A 352 2.57 9.15 -6.68
C TYR A 352 3.19 10.05 -7.76
N ALA A 353 3.49 9.50 -8.95
CA ALA A 353 3.98 10.29 -10.07
C ALA A 353 2.97 11.35 -10.53
N TYR A 354 1.67 11.04 -10.56
CA TYR A 354 0.64 12.05 -10.85
C TYR A 354 0.59 13.16 -9.79
N PHE A 355 0.75 12.80 -8.52
CA PHE A 355 0.81 13.77 -7.42
C PHE A 355 2.04 14.68 -7.52
N GLU A 356 3.21 14.14 -7.88
CA GLU A 356 4.41 14.95 -8.05
C GLU A 356 4.33 15.85 -9.28
N GLU A 357 3.77 15.37 -10.39
CA GLU A 357 3.48 16.22 -11.55
C GLU A 357 2.50 17.35 -11.20
N MET A 358 1.44 17.05 -10.46
CA MET A 358 0.49 18.06 -9.95
C MET A 358 1.17 19.07 -9.02
N SER A 359 2.21 18.65 -8.30
CA SER A 359 3.02 19.48 -7.41
C SER A 359 4.18 20.19 -8.12
N GLU A 360 4.19 20.20 -9.45
CA GLU A 360 5.22 20.81 -10.31
C GLU A 360 6.63 20.19 -10.16
N ARG A 361 6.74 18.99 -9.57
CA ARG A 361 7.98 18.20 -9.47
C ARG A 361 8.03 17.14 -10.57
N VAL A 362 8.04 17.63 -11.81
CA VAL A 362 7.95 16.79 -13.02
C VAL A 362 9.14 15.85 -13.16
N ASP A 363 10.33 16.29 -12.74
CA ASP A 363 11.55 15.49 -12.66
C ASP A 363 11.34 14.26 -11.78
N VAL A 364 10.84 14.44 -10.55
CA VAL A 364 10.55 13.34 -9.63
C VAL A 364 9.49 12.39 -10.21
N ALA A 365 8.48 12.93 -10.88
CA ALA A 365 7.49 12.10 -11.56
C ALA A 365 8.14 11.21 -12.65
N LYS A 366 9.13 11.70 -13.40
CA LYS A 366 9.88 10.89 -14.38
C LYS A 366 10.75 9.84 -13.69
N ASP A 367 11.49 10.22 -12.65
CA ASP A 367 12.33 9.29 -11.88
C ASP A 367 11.51 8.11 -11.32
N ILE A 368 10.26 8.36 -10.90
CA ILE A 368 9.35 7.30 -10.44
C ILE A 368 9.01 6.32 -11.59
N HIS A 369 8.74 6.81 -12.80
CA HIS A 369 8.48 5.94 -13.95
C HIS A 369 9.71 5.11 -14.31
N GLU A 370 10.89 5.74 -14.34
CA GLU A 370 12.17 5.05 -14.61
C GLU A 370 12.44 3.97 -13.57
N ALA A 371 12.30 4.28 -12.27
CA ALA A 371 12.50 3.31 -11.19
C ALA A 371 11.56 2.10 -11.27
N ILE A 372 10.32 2.29 -11.74
CA ILE A 372 9.41 1.16 -12.00
C ILE A 372 9.94 0.31 -13.16
N LEU A 373 10.39 0.94 -14.25
CA LEU A 373 10.84 0.26 -15.47
C LEU A 373 12.18 -0.45 -15.31
N ASP A 374 13.05 0.01 -14.41
CA ASP A 374 14.28 -0.70 -14.03
C ASP A 374 13.98 -2.11 -13.48
N ARG A 375 12.85 -2.27 -12.79
CA ARG A 375 12.43 -3.53 -12.17
C ARG A 375 11.41 -4.29 -13.00
N MET A 376 10.63 -3.59 -13.81
CA MET A 376 9.64 -4.16 -14.73
C MET A 376 9.79 -3.57 -16.14
N PRO A 377 10.86 -3.94 -16.87
CA PRO A 377 11.07 -3.44 -18.23
C PRO A 377 9.88 -3.77 -19.13
N GLY A 378 9.43 -2.80 -19.91
CA GLY A 378 8.30 -2.98 -20.83
C GLY A 378 6.91 -2.98 -20.17
N HIS A 379 6.79 -2.64 -18.87
CA HIS A 379 5.49 -2.55 -18.22
C HIS A 379 4.59 -1.50 -18.92
N VAL A 380 3.52 -2.00 -19.57
CA VAL A 380 2.75 -1.22 -20.54
C VAL A 380 2.11 0.01 -19.91
N GLU A 381 1.43 -0.14 -18.78
CA GLU A 381 0.76 0.98 -18.12
C GLU A 381 1.73 2.08 -17.67
N THR A 382 2.92 1.71 -17.21
CA THR A 382 3.94 2.68 -16.79
C THR A 382 4.45 3.49 -17.96
N ILE A 383 4.75 2.84 -19.09
CA ILE A 383 5.23 3.54 -20.30
C ILE A 383 4.12 4.44 -20.87
N VAL A 384 2.87 3.98 -20.85
CA VAL A 384 1.71 4.80 -21.28
C VAL A 384 1.51 6.00 -20.34
N SER A 385 1.65 5.80 -19.04
CA SER A 385 1.62 6.88 -18.05
C SER A 385 2.72 7.91 -18.31
N TRP A 386 3.96 7.45 -18.53
CA TRP A 386 5.10 8.32 -18.82
C TRP A 386 4.92 9.09 -20.13
N ALA A 387 4.51 8.42 -21.23
CA ALA A 387 4.23 9.11 -22.48
C ALA A 387 3.13 10.19 -22.31
N ASN A 388 2.11 9.92 -21.49
CA ASN A 388 1.08 10.91 -21.19
C ASN A 388 1.58 12.07 -20.33
N LEU A 389 2.52 11.84 -19.42
CA LEU A 389 3.24 12.90 -18.71
C LEU A 389 4.03 13.76 -19.69
N GLU A 390 4.85 13.16 -20.56
CA GLU A 390 5.61 13.91 -21.58
C GLU A 390 4.68 14.68 -22.51
N ARG A 391 3.52 14.12 -22.85
CA ARG A 391 2.52 14.82 -23.67
C ARG A 391 2.02 16.11 -23.01
N ARG A 392 1.73 16.07 -21.70
CA ARG A 392 1.25 17.23 -20.94
C ARG A 392 2.32 18.29 -20.76
N GLN A 393 3.57 17.86 -20.58
CA GLN A 393 4.69 18.74 -20.24
C GLN A 393 5.45 19.27 -21.46
N ASN A 394 5.64 18.43 -22.48
CA ASN A 394 6.55 18.66 -23.61
C ASN A 394 5.89 18.48 -24.99
N GLY A 395 4.61 18.10 -25.04
CA GLY A 395 3.86 17.99 -26.30
C GLY A 395 3.87 16.59 -26.93
N LEU A 396 3.23 16.49 -28.09
CA LEU A 396 2.89 15.20 -28.71
C LEU A 396 4.13 14.42 -29.15
N GLU A 397 5.11 15.10 -29.73
CA GLU A 397 6.34 14.50 -30.25
C GLU A 397 7.14 13.83 -29.13
N ALA A 398 7.21 14.45 -27.95
CA ALA A 398 7.89 13.88 -26.78
C ALA A 398 7.22 12.58 -26.32
N ALA A 399 5.88 12.53 -26.30
CA ALA A 399 5.13 11.32 -25.96
C ALA A 399 5.36 10.19 -26.97
N ILE A 400 5.39 10.52 -28.26
CA ILE A 400 5.68 9.54 -29.33
C ILE A 400 7.10 8.99 -29.20
N GLU A 401 8.06 9.84 -28.83
CA GLU A 401 9.45 9.43 -28.65
C GLU A 401 9.61 8.44 -27.50
N VAL A 402 8.85 8.59 -26.40
CA VAL A 402 8.80 7.59 -25.32
C VAL A 402 8.42 6.21 -25.88
N TYR A 403 7.37 6.12 -26.69
CA TYR A 403 6.97 4.85 -27.28
C TYR A 403 8.02 4.27 -28.24
N LYS A 404 8.60 5.10 -29.12
CA LYS A 404 9.64 4.66 -30.07
C LYS A 404 10.86 4.09 -29.36
N ASN A 405 11.35 4.79 -28.33
CA ASN A 405 12.49 4.32 -27.53
C ASN A 405 12.21 2.94 -26.90
N GLN A 406 11.00 2.71 -26.40
CA GLN A 406 10.61 1.42 -25.83
C GLN A 406 10.44 0.32 -26.90
N ILE A 407 9.97 0.68 -28.09
CA ILE A 407 9.88 -0.25 -29.24
C ILE A 407 11.27 -0.70 -29.70
N ASP A 408 12.24 0.20 -29.70
CA ASP A 408 13.62 -0.10 -30.11
C ASP A 408 14.44 -0.84 -29.03
N THR A 409 13.94 -0.84 -27.78
CA THR A 409 14.61 -1.50 -26.65
C THR A 409 14.55 -3.04 -26.75
N PRO A 410 15.69 -3.77 -26.71
CA PRO A 410 15.69 -5.23 -26.88
C PRO A 410 15.02 -6.04 -25.76
N VAL A 411 15.04 -5.55 -24.51
CA VAL A 411 14.50 -6.27 -23.35
C VAL A 411 12.97 -6.26 -23.28
N VAL A 412 12.34 -5.29 -23.96
CA VAL A 412 10.87 -5.18 -24.03
C VAL A 412 10.31 -6.29 -24.90
N ASP A 413 9.29 -7.00 -24.42
CA ASP A 413 8.69 -8.10 -25.18
C ASP A 413 7.83 -7.61 -26.35
N LEU A 414 7.62 -8.49 -27.33
CA LEU A 414 6.90 -8.19 -28.57
C LEU A 414 5.48 -7.66 -28.35
N PHE A 415 4.77 -8.14 -27.32
CA PHE A 415 3.38 -7.79 -27.08
C PHE A 415 3.25 -6.43 -26.39
N ALA A 416 4.19 -6.09 -25.52
CA ALA A 416 4.32 -4.73 -25.00
C ALA A 416 4.63 -3.74 -26.13
N LYS A 417 5.57 -4.07 -27.03
CA LYS A 417 5.85 -3.24 -28.22
C LYS A 417 4.61 -3.03 -29.10
N ALA A 418 3.80 -4.07 -29.26
CA ALA A 418 2.53 -3.97 -29.99
C ALA A 418 1.59 -2.94 -29.36
N ALA A 419 1.50 -2.89 -28.02
CA ALA A 419 0.73 -1.89 -27.30
C ALA A 419 1.28 -0.47 -27.54
N PHE A 420 2.60 -0.28 -27.51
CA PHE A 420 3.21 1.03 -27.75
C PHE A 420 2.98 1.55 -29.16
N VAL A 421 3.01 0.66 -30.16
CA VAL A 421 2.66 1.01 -31.55
C VAL A 421 1.19 1.43 -31.67
N VAL A 422 0.29 0.72 -30.98
CA VAL A 422 -1.13 1.09 -30.92
C VAL A 422 -1.30 2.47 -30.29
N GLU A 423 -0.71 2.72 -29.13
CA GLU A 423 -0.85 4.00 -28.42
C GLU A 423 -0.22 5.15 -29.22
N TRP A 424 0.90 4.91 -29.90
CA TRP A 424 1.46 5.86 -30.87
C TRP A 424 0.45 6.18 -31.99
N ALA A 425 -0.14 5.17 -32.63
CA ALA A 425 -1.15 5.40 -33.68
C ALA A 425 -2.38 6.15 -33.14
N VAL A 426 -2.81 5.87 -31.91
CA VAL A 426 -3.91 6.56 -31.24
C VAL A 426 -3.57 8.03 -30.98
N LEU A 427 -2.35 8.36 -30.59
CA LEU A 427 -1.89 9.74 -30.44
C LEU A 427 -1.96 10.52 -31.77
N LEU A 428 -1.47 9.93 -32.86
CA LEU A 428 -1.58 10.53 -34.20
C LEU A 428 -3.04 10.70 -34.63
N TRP A 429 -3.89 9.71 -34.33
CA TRP A 429 -5.30 9.75 -34.74
C TRP A 429 -6.13 10.74 -33.93
N LYS A 430 -6.11 10.65 -32.59
CA LYS A 430 -7.03 11.35 -31.70
C LYS A 430 -6.51 12.72 -31.25
N ILE A 431 -5.20 12.91 -31.19
CA ILE A 431 -4.60 14.16 -30.72
C ILE A 431 -4.12 15.01 -31.90
N GLN A 432 -3.34 14.44 -32.83
CA GLN A 432 -2.91 15.17 -34.03
C GLN A 432 -4.02 15.30 -35.08
N GLY A 433 -4.98 14.37 -35.09
CA GLY A 433 -6.05 14.31 -36.09
C GLY A 433 -5.61 13.72 -37.44
N SER A 434 -4.40 13.14 -37.53
CA SER A 434 -3.85 12.59 -38.77
C SER A 434 -4.24 11.12 -38.94
N VAL A 435 -5.37 10.89 -39.59
CA VAL A 435 -5.88 9.53 -39.90
C VAL A 435 -4.90 8.78 -40.79
N ASP A 436 -4.31 9.45 -41.78
CA ASP A 436 -3.43 8.79 -42.74
C ASP A 436 -2.10 8.36 -42.11
N GLU A 437 -1.51 9.18 -41.23
CA GLU A 437 -0.31 8.79 -40.49
C GLU A 437 -0.60 7.65 -39.51
N ALA A 438 -1.70 7.73 -38.76
CA ALA A 438 -2.11 6.64 -37.86
C ALA A 438 -2.32 5.33 -38.62
N ARG A 439 -2.99 5.37 -39.79
CA ARG A 439 -3.17 4.20 -40.66
C ARG A 439 -1.83 3.66 -41.15
N GLN A 440 -0.90 4.53 -41.56
CA GLN A 440 0.44 4.11 -41.97
C GLN A 440 1.21 3.41 -40.84
N VAL A 441 1.07 3.88 -39.60
CA VAL A 441 1.68 3.21 -38.43
C VAL A 441 1.15 1.79 -38.31
N PHE A 442 -0.16 1.57 -38.35
CA PHE A 442 -0.72 0.21 -38.33
C PHE A 442 -0.22 -0.65 -39.51
N GLN A 443 -0.31 -0.13 -40.74
CA GLN A 443 0.07 -0.89 -41.94
C GLN A 443 1.54 -1.31 -41.96
N LYS A 444 2.47 -0.41 -41.57
CA LYS A 444 3.91 -0.70 -41.56
C LYS A 444 4.29 -1.72 -40.49
N ASN A 445 3.51 -1.79 -39.41
CA ASN A 445 3.84 -2.59 -38.24
C ASN A 445 3.10 -3.94 -38.17
N GLN A 446 2.01 -4.14 -38.94
CA GLN A 446 1.16 -5.33 -38.82
C GLN A 446 1.92 -6.66 -38.94
N GLN A 447 2.96 -6.71 -39.79
CA GLN A 447 3.74 -7.93 -40.04
C GLN A 447 4.52 -8.42 -38.80
N TRP A 448 4.81 -7.53 -37.85
CA TRP A 448 5.55 -7.86 -36.62
C TRP A 448 4.63 -8.32 -35.49
N TYR A 449 3.36 -7.89 -35.51
CA TYR A 449 2.42 -8.08 -34.40
C TYR A 449 1.26 -9.02 -34.75
N LEU A 450 1.51 -9.98 -35.65
CA LEU A 450 0.51 -10.95 -36.12
C LEU A 450 -0.19 -11.72 -35.00
N LEU A 451 0.50 -11.94 -33.87
CA LEU A 451 0.00 -12.67 -32.70
C LEU A 451 -0.63 -11.78 -31.62
N SER A 452 -0.62 -10.45 -31.77
CA SER A 452 -1.15 -9.53 -30.76
C SER A 452 -2.64 -9.28 -30.97
N ARG A 453 -3.48 -9.84 -30.09
CA ARG A 453 -4.91 -9.57 -30.05
C ARG A 453 -5.19 -8.07 -29.92
N HIS A 454 -4.45 -7.41 -29.03
CA HIS A 454 -4.63 -5.99 -28.74
C HIS A 454 -4.37 -5.13 -29.98
N PHE A 455 -3.30 -5.41 -30.72
CA PHE A 455 -2.97 -4.70 -31.97
C PHE A 455 -4.11 -4.80 -32.99
N TRP A 456 -4.59 -6.02 -33.28
CA TRP A 456 -5.66 -6.23 -34.26
C TRP A 456 -6.99 -5.62 -33.82
N ALA A 457 -7.37 -5.78 -32.53
CA ALA A 457 -8.58 -5.17 -31.99
C ALA A 457 -8.57 -3.65 -32.18
N LYS A 458 -7.45 -3.00 -31.85
CA LYS A 458 -7.31 -1.54 -31.95
C LYS A 458 -7.18 -1.06 -33.39
N TYR A 459 -6.64 -1.88 -34.30
CA TYR A 459 -6.65 -1.57 -35.72
C TYR A 459 -8.07 -1.62 -36.31
N PHE A 460 -8.87 -2.63 -35.94
CA PHE A 460 -10.29 -2.67 -36.29
C PHE A 460 -11.05 -1.46 -35.73
N GLU A 461 -10.90 -1.19 -34.43
CA GLU A 461 -11.55 -0.05 -33.77
C GLU A 461 -11.19 1.27 -34.45
N PHE A 462 -9.90 1.46 -34.77
CA PHE A 462 -9.41 2.61 -35.52
C PHE A 462 -10.12 2.73 -36.88
N GLU A 463 -10.05 1.71 -37.73
CA GLU A 463 -10.57 1.84 -39.11
C GLU A 463 -12.10 1.96 -39.08
N ILE A 464 -12.82 1.14 -38.30
CA ILE A 464 -14.30 1.19 -38.20
C ILE A 464 -14.80 2.56 -37.73
N SER A 465 -14.07 3.22 -36.83
CA SER A 465 -14.44 4.53 -36.28
C SER A 465 -14.25 5.69 -37.26
N GLN A 466 -13.67 5.46 -38.44
CA GLN A 466 -13.49 6.55 -39.40
C GLN A 466 -14.83 7.00 -39.98
N PRO A 467 -15.10 8.33 -39.99
CA PRO A 467 -16.30 8.85 -40.63
C PRO A 467 -16.25 8.57 -42.14
N THR A 468 -17.39 8.24 -42.71
CA THR A 468 -17.52 7.99 -44.16
C THR A 468 -18.65 8.79 -44.76
N SER A 469 -18.66 8.81 -46.09
CA SER A 469 -19.73 9.33 -46.92
C SER A 469 -20.14 8.25 -47.92
N LEU A 470 -21.25 8.46 -48.63
CA LEU A 470 -21.69 7.57 -49.71
C LEU A 470 -20.60 7.32 -50.78
N ALA A 471 -19.67 8.27 -50.97
CA ALA A 471 -18.57 8.13 -51.93
C ALA A 471 -17.40 7.30 -51.39
N THR A 472 -17.20 7.25 -50.07
CA THR A 472 -16.02 6.62 -49.43
C THR A 472 -16.36 5.32 -48.70
N GLU A 473 -17.63 4.97 -48.58
CA GLU A 473 -18.10 3.77 -47.88
C GLU A 473 -17.61 2.47 -48.54
N ALA A 474 -17.54 2.42 -49.88
CA ALA A 474 -17.00 1.27 -50.60
C ALA A 474 -15.50 1.05 -50.31
N GLU A 475 -14.71 2.12 -50.31
CA GLU A 475 -13.28 2.05 -49.99
C GLU A 475 -13.06 1.66 -48.52
N HIS A 476 -13.88 2.20 -47.62
CA HIS A 476 -13.86 1.87 -46.20
C HIS A 476 -14.15 0.38 -45.95
N TYR A 477 -15.16 -0.16 -46.62
CA TYR A 477 -15.48 -1.59 -46.59
C TYR A 477 -14.30 -2.45 -47.06
N GLU A 478 -13.65 -2.11 -48.17
CA GLU A 478 -12.48 -2.86 -48.66
C GLU A 478 -11.31 -2.84 -47.68
N ARG A 479 -11.08 -1.71 -46.98
CA ARG A 479 -10.04 -1.62 -45.95
C ARG A 479 -10.33 -2.54 -44.77
N ILE A 480 -11.54 -2.52 -44.22
CA ILE A 480 -11.90 -3.37 -43.08
C ILE A 480 -11.87 -4.85 -43.47
N LYS A 481 -12.38 -5.18 -44.66
CA LYS A 481 -12.30 -6.53 -45.23
C LYS A 481 -10.86 -7.01 -45.37
N LYS A 482 -9.96 -6.14 -45.82
CA LYS A 482 -8.53 -6.43 -45.91
C LYS A 482 -7.93 -6.70 -44.53
N ILE A 483 -8.21 -5.87 -43.52
CA ILE A 483 -7.74 -6.09 -42.13
C ILE A 483 -8.20 -7.47 -41.62
N HIS A 484 -9.47 -7.82 -41.81
CA HIS A 484 -10.00 -9.13 -41.44
C HIS A 484 -9.32 -10.28 -42.20
N SER A 485 -9.15 -10.15 -43.51
CA SER A 485 -8.48 -11.16 -44.33
C SER A 485 -7.02 -11.37 -43.90
N ASP A 486 -6.28 -10.28 -43.68
CA ASP A 486 -4.89 -10.32 -43.23
C ASP A 486 -4.79 -10.98 -41.84
N MET A 487 -5.66 -10.60 -40.89
CA MET A 487 -5.69 -11.21 -39.56
C MET A 487 -5.99 -12.71 -39.65
N ILE A 488 -6.99 -13.13 -40.41
CA ILE A 488 -7.39 -14.54 -40.49
C ILE A 488 -6.33 -15.40 -41.15
N GLN A 489 -5.72 -14.91 -42.25
CA GLN A 489 -4.80 -15.68 -43.09
C GLN A 489 -3.36 -15.66 -42.56
N GLN A 490 -2.90 -14.53 -42.03
CA GLN A 490 -1.49 -14.34 -41.65
C GLN A 490 -1.25 -14.60 -40.17
N SER A 491 -2.24 -14.36 -39.31
CA SER A 491 -2.10 -14.64 -37.88
C SER A 491 -2.12 -16.13 -37.56
N ARG A 492 -1.37 -16.53 -36.54
CA ARG A 492 -1.44 -17.85 -35.88
C ARG A 492 -2.05 -17.78 -34.47
N MET A 493 -2.85 -16.75 -34.17
CA MET A 493 -3.64 -16.66 -32.92
C MET A 493 -4.61 -17.84 -32.80
N ALA A 494 -5.05 -18.15 -31.56
CA ALA A 494 -6.04 -19.18 -31.33
C ALA A 494 -7.36 -18.89 -32.06
N LEU A 495 -8.08 -19.96 -32.43
CA LEU A 495 -9.35 -19.84 -33.13
C LEU A 495 -10.38 -19.02 -32.34
N ALA A 496 -10.40 -19.14 -31.00
CA ALA A 496 -11.27 -18.35 -30.13
C ALA A 496 -10.98 -16.85 -30.27
N THR A 497 -9.72 -16.45 -30.19
CA THR A 497 -9.30 -15.05 -30.39
C THR A 497 -9.63 -14.53 -31.79
N LYS A 498 -9.43 -15.36 -32.83
CA LYS A 498 -9.82 -15.01 -34.20
C LYS A 498 -11.33 -14.79 -34.32
N LYS A 499 -12.15 -15.64 -33.68
CA LYS A 499 -13.62 -15.47 -33.63
C LYS A 499 -13.99 -14.15 -32.97
N ASP A 500 -13.44 -13.90 -31.79
CA ASP A 500 -13.72 -12.69 -31.01
C ASP A 500 -13.38 -11.42 -31.80
N LEU A 501 -12.21 -11.38 -32.46
CA LEU A 501 -11.82 -10.26 -33.30
C LEU A 501 -12.65 -10.15 -34.59
N SER A 502 -13.10 -11.29 -35.14
CA SER A 502 -13.97 -11.29 -36.32
C SER A 502 -15.36 -10.73 -36.02
N ASN A 503 -15.79 -10.68 -34.75
CA ASN A 503 -17.04 -10.03 -34.37
C ASN A 503 -17.06 -8.54 -34.74
N TYR A 504 -15.92 -7.84 -34.67
CA TYR A 504 -15.84 -6.45 -35.16
C TYR A 504 -16.24 -6.35 -36.63
N TYR A 505 -15.76 -7.28 -37.46
CA TYR A 505 -16.08 -7.32 -38.88
C TYR A 505 -17.53 -7.78 -39.14
N LEU A 506 -17.99 -8.81 -38.45
CA LEU A 506 -19.36 -9.30 -38.56
C LEU A 506 -20.40 -8.23 -38.18
N THR A 507 -20.16 -7.50 -37.08
CA THR A 507 -21.00 -6.35 -36.68
C THR A 507 -20.94 -5.24 -37.73
N TYR A 508 -19.76 -4.94 -38.28
CA TYR A 508 -19.63 -3.97 -39.37
C TYR A 508 -20.45 -4.36 -40.61
N LEU A 509 -20.40 -5.64 -41.04
CA LEU A 509 -21.19 -6.14 -42.16
C LEU A 509 -22.70 -5.98 -41.93
N GLN A 510 -23.18 -6.21 -40.70
CA GLN A 510 -24.60 -6.04 -40.34
C GLN A 510 -25.05 -4.59 -40.40
N GLN A 511 -24.21 -3.67 -39.92
CA GLN A 511 -24.60 -2.27 -39.74
C GLN A 511 -24.35 -1.41 -40.99
N ARG A 512 -23.28 -1.72 -41.74
CA ARG A 512 -22.72 -0.84 -42.78
C ARG A 512 -22.33 -1.60 -44.06
N GLY A 513 -22.70 -2.86 -44.16
CA GLY A 513 -22.38 -3.70 -45.30
C GLY A 513 -23.20 -3.37 -46.55
N THR A 514 -22.69 -3.79 -47.71
CA THR A 514 -23.40 -3.68 -48.99
C THR A 514 -24.52 -4.73 -49.12
N LYS A 515 -25.26 -4.73 -50.23
CA LYS A 515 -26.31 -5.74 -50.52
C LYS A 515 -25.82 -7.19 -50.39
N GLU A 516 -24.54 -7.43 -50.63
CA GLU A 516 -23.93 -8.77 -50.58
C GLU A 516 -23.29 -9.08 -49.21
N ALA A 517 -23.25 -8.12 -48.28
CA ALA A 517 -22.59 -8.28 -46.98
C ALA A 517 -23.16 -9.42 -46.15
N MET A 518 -24.47 -9.71 -46.24
CA MET A 518 -25.06 -10.82 -45.50
C MET A 518 -24.64 -12.19 -46.05
N LYS A 519 -24.30 -12.28 -47.35
CA LYS A 519 -23.70 -13.52 -47.90
C LYS A 519 -22.29 -13.72 -47.34
N GLU A 520 -21.51 -12.65 -47.27
CA GLU A 520 -20.18 -12.68 -46.67
C GLU A 520 -20.23 -12.96 -45.17
N PHE A 521 -21.18 -12.36 -44.44
CA PHE A 521 -21.42 -12.62 -43.03
C PHE A 521 -21.62 -14.12 -42.78
N LEU A 522 -22.54 -14.74 -43.51
CA LEU A 522 -22.83 -16.17 -43.37
C LEU A 522 -21.66 -17.05 -43.83
N GLN A 523 -20.84 -16.58 -44.78
CA GLN A 523 -19.62 -17.26 -45.17
C GLN A 523 -18.60 -17.26 -44.02
N VAL A 524 -18.31 -16.08 -43.45
CA VAL A 524 -17.36 -15.93 -42.34
C VAL A 524 -17.83 -16.70 -41.11
N ASP A 525 -19.13 -16.62 -40.77
CA ASP A 525 -19.73 -17.38 -39.67
C ASP A 525 -19.59 -18.89 -39.87
N ARG A 526 -19.89 -19.39 -41.07
CA ARG A 526 -19.70 -20.82 -41.40
C ARG A 526 -18.24 -21.24 -41.28
N GLU A 527 -17.30 -20.42 -41.76
CA GLU A 527 -15.88 -20.75 -41.78
C GLU A 527 -15.22 -20.69 -40.39
N LEU A 528 -15.69 -19.81 -39.50
CA LEU A 528 -15.14 -19.66 -38.15
C LEU A 528 -15.91 -20.46 -37.10
N ASN A 529 -17.24 -20.33 -37.08
CA ASN A 529 -18.11 -20.92 -36.06
C ASN A 529 -18.65 -22.30 -36.45
N GLY A 530 -18.55 -22.68 -37.71
CA GLY A 530 -18.94 -24.00 -38.20
C GLY A 530 -17.99 -25.14 -37.76
N PRO A 531 -18.41 -26.40 -37.97
CA PRO A 531 -17.61 -27.57 -37.64
C PRO A 531 -16.32 -27.65 -38.45
N THR A 532 -15.31 -28.36 -37.96
CA THR A 532 -13.99 -28.47 -38.60
C THR A 532 -14.07 -28.88 -40.07
N SER A 533 -15.06 -29.67 -40.49
CA SER A 533 -15.23 -30.09 -41.89
C SER A 533 -15.35 -28.92 -42.87
N VAL A 534 -16.05 -27.84 -42.49
CA VAL A 534 -16.30 -26.67 -43.35
C VAL A 534 -15.27 -25.54 -43.18
N GLN A 535 -14.35 -25.68 -42.22
CA GLN A 535 -13.30 -24.68 -42.01
C GLN A 535 -12.31 -24.69 -43.19
N PRO A 536 -11.82 -23.53 -43.63
CA PRO A 536 -10.83 -23.44 -44.69
C PRO A 536 -9.46 -24.02 -44.24
N VAL A 537 -8.66 -24.44 -45.22
CA VAL A 537 -7.40 -25.17 -45.00
C VAL A 537 -6.42 -24.38 -44.13
N TYR A 538 -6.37 -23.06 -44.29
CA TYR A 538 -5.48 -22.19 -43.52
C TYR A 538 -5.85 -22.12 -42.02
N LEU A 539 -7.11 -22.37 -41.63
CA LEU A 539 -7.52 -22.50 -40.23
C LEU A 539 -7.26 -23.91 -39.69
N LYS A 540 -7.39 -24.94 -40.55
CA LYS A 540 -7.13 -26.35 -40.19
C LYS A 540 -5.65 -26.63 -39.91
N MET A 541 -4.74 -26.04 -40.69
CA MET A 541 -3.29 -26.23 -40.54
C MET A 541 -2.69 -25.63 -39.25
N GLN A 542 -3.47 -24.86 -38.48
CA GLN A 542 -3.01 -24.19 -37.26
C GLN A 542 -3.36 -24.94 -35.96
N GLY A 543 -4.09 -26.06 -36.02
CA GLY A 543 -4.56 -26.81 -34.85
C GLY A 543 -4.20 -28.31 -34.83
N GLY A 544 -3.31 -28.79 -35.70
CA GLY A 544 -2.98 -30.21 -35.83
C GLY A 544 -1.50 -30.50 -35.59
N LYS A 545 -1.22 -31.56 -34.80
CA LYS A 545 0.11 -32.17 -34.62
C LYS A 545 0.84 -32.26 -35.97
N GLY A 546 2.12 -31.88 -35.94
CA GLY A 546 2.99 -31.75 -37.09
C GLY A 546 2.81 -32.82 -38.17
N LEU A 547 2.61 -32.37 -39.41
CA LEU A 547 2.89 -33.20 -40.57
C LEU A 547 4.42 -33.26 -40.74
N GLU A 548 4.93 -34.48 -40.83
CA GLU A 548 6.28 -34.81 -41.31
C GLU A 548 6.49 -34.17 -42.69
N ASN A 549 7.00 -32.94 -42.71
CA ASN A 549 7.93 -32.39 -43.70
C ASN A 549 8.07 -30.88 -43.44
N GLY A 550 9.26 -30.50 -42.96
CA GLY A 550 9.62 -29.22 -42.36
C GLY A 550 9.11 -27.96 -43.07
N HIS A 551 8.46 -27.08 -42.29
CA HIS A 551 8.73 -25.63 -42.15
C HIS A 551 7.58 -24.81 -41.49
N ALA A 552 6.87 -25.36 -40.51
CA ALA A 552 6.13 -24.52 -39.56
C ALA A 552 6.29 -25.07 -38.15
N GLY A 553 7.16 -24.45 -37.34
CA GLY A 553 7.24 -24.75 -35.92
C GLY A 553 5.91 -24.42 -35.21
N GLU A 554 5.48 -25.29 -34.30
CA GLU A 554 4.39 -25.02 -33.36
C GLU A 554 4.71 -23.72 -32.59
N VAL A 555 3.71 -22.83 -32.46
CA VAL A 555 3.84 -21.63 -31.64
C VAL A 555 3.66 -22.04 -30.18
N ASP A 556 4.61 -21.68 -29.33
CA ASP A 556 4.56 -21.97 -27.89
C ASP A 556 3.28 -21.43 -27.24
N GLU A 557 2.62 -22.26 -26.43
CA GLU A 557 1.39 -21.91 -25.71
C GLU A 557 1.58 -20.68 -24.80
N ALA A 558 2.76 -20.51 -24.21
CA ALA A 558 3.08 -19.34 -23.40
C ALA A 558 3.07 -18.04 -24.22
N VAL A 559 3.53 -18.10 -25.48
CA VAL A 559 3.54 -16.97 -26.40
C VAL A 559 2.12 -16.64 -26.84
N LEU A 560 1.28 -17.65 -27.10
CA LEU A 560 -0.13 -17.44 -27.42
C LEU A 560 -0.88 -16.76 -26.27
N ARG A 561 -0.70 -17.24 -25.02
CA ARG A 561 -1.33 -16.61 -23.84
C ARG A 561 -0.92 -15.15 -23.69
N LYS A 562 0.37 -14.81 -23.86
CA LYS A 562 0.84 -13.42 -23.81
C LYS A 562 0.23 -12.55 -24.92
N GLY A 563 0.05 -13.08 -26.13
CA GLY A 563 -0.55 -12.35 -27.24
C GLY A 563 -2.04 -12.08 -27.09
N GLU A 564 -2.72 -12.83 -26.23
CA GLU A 564 -4.16 -12.71 -25.97
C GLU A 564 -4.50 -11.79 -24.78
N VAL A 565 -3.47 -11.29 -24.06
CA VAL A 565 -3.63 -10.41 -22.90
C VAL A 565 -4.42 -9.15 -23.27
N GLN A 566 -5.34 -8.78 -22.39
CA GLN A 566 -6.02 -7.50 -22.42
C GLN A 566 -5.32 -6.55 -21.45
N TYR A 567 -4.81 -5.45 -21.98
CA TYR A 567 -4.26 -4.40 -21.14
C TYR A 567 -5.41 -3.63 -20.49
N SER A 568 -5.42 -3.59 -19.17
CA SER A 568 -6.28 -2.72 -18.37
C SER A 568 -5.41 -1.83 -17.50
N THR A 569 -5.91 -0.65 -17.19
CA THR A 569 -5.25 0.27 -16.26
C THR A 569 -5.63 -0.09 -14.84
N TYR A 570 -4.76 0.22 -13.89
CA TYR A 570 -4.99 0.09 -12.46
C TYR A 570 -6.32 0.74 -12.03
N PHE A 571 -6.63 1.93 -12.53
CA PHE A 571 -7.90 2.61 -12.23
C PHE A 571 -9.14 1.86 -12.70
N GLN A 572 -9.03 1.03 -13.75
CA GLN A 572 -10.13 0.19 -14.24
C GLN A 572 -10.29 -1.10 -13.44
N GLN A 573 -9.20 -1.57 -12.81
CA GLN A 573 -9.21 -2.78 -11.98
C GLN A 573 -9.76 -2.51 -10.56
N HIS A 574 -9.62 -1.28 -10.05
CA HIS A 574 -10.09 -0.86 -8.71
C HIS A 574 -11.62 -0.76 -8.50
N GLY A 575 -12.43 -1.43 -9.33
CA GLY A 575 -13.89 -1.39 -9.27
C GLY A 575 -14.56 -2.63 -8.66
N GLU A 576 -13.85 -3.75 -8.50
CA GLU A 576 -14.42 -4.97 -7.91
C GLU A 576 -14.19 -5.00 -6.40
N THR A 577 -14.89 -4.12 -5.66
CA THR A 577 -15.06 -4.37 -4.21
C THR A 577 -15.85 -5.65 -4.05
N LEU A 578 -15.14 -6.74 -3.72
CA LEU A 578 -15.78 -7.99 -3.30
C LEU A 578 -16.83 -7.68 -2.21
N PRO A 579 -17.99 -8.36 -2.23
CA PRO A 579 -19.06 -8.08 -1.29
C PRO A 579 -18.54 -8.12 0.16
N PRO A 580 -19.11 -7.34 1.09
CA PRO A 580 -18.77 -7.43 2.51
C PRO A 580 -18.94 -8.84 3.12
N THR A 581 -19.65 -9.71 2.42
CA THR A 581 -19.89 -11.13 2.76
C THR A 581 -18.91 -12.10 2.09
N ALA A 582 -17.88 -11.62 1.41
CA ALA A 582 -16.85 -12.47 0.82
C ALA A 582 -16.15 -13.27 1.92
N ALA A 583 -16.17 -14.60 1.80
CA ALA A 583 -15.54 -15.50 2.75
C ALA A 583 -14.11 -15.82 2.30
N GLY A 584 -13.19 -15.95 3.26
CA GLY A 584 -11.80 -16.35 3.00
C GLY A 584 -10.79 -15.22 3.15
N LEU A 585 -9.56 -15.52 2.74
CA LEU A 585 -8.44 -14.59 2.76
C LEU A 585 -8.59 -13.57 1.64
N ALA A 586 -8.35 -12.30 1.99
CA ALA A 586 -8.30 -11.20 1.06
C ALA A 586 -6.92 -11.14 0.46
N SER A 587 -6.84 -11.39 -0.86
CA SER A 587 -5.56 -11.40 -1.54
C SER A 587 -4.89 -10.05 -1.45
N PHE A 588 -3.56 -10.06 -1.35
CA PHE A 588 -2.79 -8.84 -1.52
C PHE A 588 -2.82 -8.30 -2.96
N HIS A 589 -3.30 -9.10 -3.92
CA HIS A 589 -3.25 -8.84 -5.37
C HIS A 589 -4.36 -7.96 -5.90
#